data_AF-A0AAU7SEA7-F1
#
_entry.id   AF-A0AAU7SEA7-F1
#
_cell.length_a   1.000
_cell.length_b   1.000
_cell.length_c   1.000
_cell.angle_alpha   90.00
_cell.angle_beta   90.00
_cell.angle_gamma   90.00
#
_symmetry.space_group_name_H-M   'P 1'
#
loop_
_entity.id
_entity.type
_entity.pdbx_description
1 polymer ?
#
loop_
_entity_poly.entity_id
_entity_poly.type
_entity_poly.pdbx_seq_one_letter_code
_entity_poly.pdbx_strand_id
1 'polypeptide(L)'
;MRGFIFSLLLLIASAAPALCDDAQPAPPADKAAEMQSMKDFLQATPDCREFNDSCSYCVVTDGQANCSTPQIACVKKAYQCTARSGK
;
A
#
# COMPACT_ATOMS: atom_id res chain seq x y z
N MET A 1 -64.96 4.50 -35.70
CA MET A 1 -63.63 4.72 -36.30
C MET A 1 -62.94 5.88 -35.58
N ARG A 2 -61.64 5.77 -35.28
CA ARG A 2 -60.79 6.52 -34.30
C ARG A 2 -60.58 5.72 -33.01
N GLY A 3 -59.77 4.66 -32.98
CA GLY A 3 -58.57 4.42 -33.78
C GLY A 3 -57.40 5.20 -33.18
N PHE A 4 -56.59 4.50 -32.40
CA PHE A 4 -55.16 4.77 -32.16
C PHE A 4 -54.76 6.16 -31.65
N ILE A 5 -54.85 6.38 -30.33
CA ILE A 5 -53.94 7.31 -29.62
C ILE A 5 -53.41 6.63 -28.34
N PHE A 6 -53.18 5.32 -28.42
CA PHE A 6 -52.20 4.62 -27.59
C PHE A 6 -50.92 4.58 -28.42
N SER A 7 -49.78 4.97 -27.84
CA SER A 7 -48.43 5.02 -28.45
C SER A 7 -47.98 6.40 -28.87
N LEU A 8 -47.68 7.27 -27.91
CA LEU A 8 -46.51 8.14 -27.99
C LEU A 8 -46.30 8.76 -26.60
N LEU A 9 -45.32 8.25 -25.85
CA LEU A 9 -44.57 8.94 -24.78
C LEU A 9 -43.82 7.90 -23.93
N LEU A 10 -43.11 6.98 -24.59
CA LEU A 10 -42.18 6.07 -23.93
C LEU A 10 -40.84 6.12 -24.67
N LEU A 11 -40.20 7.29 -24.65
CA LEU A 11 -38.82 7.50 -25.09
C LEU A 11 -38.20 8.64 -24.28
N ILE A 12 -38.05 8.45 -22.98
CA ILE A 12 -37.01 9.17 -22.22
C ILE A 12 -35.87 8.18 -22.08
N ALA A 13 -35.06 8.07 -23.13
CA ALA A 13 -33.78 7.37 -23.07
C ALA A 13 -32.91 8.12 -22.06
N SER A 14 -32.81 7.59 -20.85
CA SER A 14 -31.86 8.06 -19.84
C SER A 14 -30.46 7.73 -20.33
N ALA A 15 -29.84 8.65 -21.06
CA ALA A 15 -28.40 8.65 -21.24
C ALA A 15 -27.79 8.99 -19.88
N ALA A 16 -27.52 7.96 -19.08
CA ALA A 16 -26.61 8.12 -17.95
C ALA A 16 -25.25 8.54 -18.55
N PRO A 17 -24.69 9.71 -18.20
CA PRO A 17 -23.29 9.94 -18.50
C PRO A 17 -22.53 8.90 -17.68
N ALA A 18 -22.02 7.87 -18.35
CA ALA A 18 -20.92 7.10 -17.80
C ALA A 18 -19.76 8.10 -17.69
N LEU A 19 -19.61 8.72 -16.51
CA LEU A 19 -18.34 9.31 -16.12
C LEU A 19 -17.36 8.14 -16.00
N CYS A 20 -16.84 7.69 -17.13
CA CYS A 20 -15.55 7.03 -17.15
C CYS A 20 -14.56 8.14 -16.78
N ASP A 21 -14.25 8.21 -15.50
CA ASP A 21 -13.08 8.92 -15.03
C ASP A 21 -11.90 8.22 -15.72
N ASP A 22 -11.47 8.74 -16.87
CA ASP A 22 -10.16 8.50 -17.46
C ASP A 22 -9.11 9.16 -16.54
N ALA A 23 -9.16 8.84 -15.24
CA ALA A 23 -8.04 9.01 -14.36
C ALA A 23 -6.95 8.12 -14.92
N GLN A 24 -6.12 8.75 -15.73
CA GLN A 24 -4.80 8.26 -16.06
C GLN A 24 -4.21 7.65 -14.79
N PRO A 25 -3.78 6.37 -14.82
CA PRO A 25 -3.15 5.75 -13.67
C PRO A 25 -2.12 6.72 -13.12
N ALA A 26 -2.29 7.10 -11.85
CA ALA A 26 -1.30 7.93 -11.19
C ALA A 26 0.07 7.29 -11.46
N PRO A 27 1.09 8.08 -11.84
CA PRO A 27 2.42 7.55 -12.11
C PRO A 27 2.81 6.65 -10.92
N PRO A 28 3.46 5.50 -11.17
CA PRO A 28 3.69 4.49 -10.16
C PRO A 28 4.27 5.16 -8.93
N ALA A 29 3.55 5.06 -7.81
CA ALA A 29 3.96 5.63 -6.54
C ALA A 29 5.35 5.09 -6.23
N ASP A 30 6.31 5.99 -6.35
CA ASP A 30 7.72 5.83 -6.08
C ASP A 30 8.40 4.67 -6.82
N LYS A 31 9.51 5.02 -7.48
CA LYS A 31 10.62 4.08 -7.59
C LYS A 31 10.83 3.54 -6.20
N ALA A 32 10.46 2.28 -5.93
CA ALA A 32 10.78 1.62 -4.68
C ALA A 32 12.27 1.91 -4.47
N ALA A 33 12.57 2.84 -3.57
CA ALA A 33 13.93 3.26 -3.32
C ALA A 33 14.70 1.96 -3.10
N GLU A 34 15.89 1.78 -3.69
CA GLU A 34 16.61 0.52 -3.50
C GLU A 34 16.85 0.31 -2.01
N MET A 35 15.97 -0.46 -1.38
CA MET A 35 15.93 -0.65 0.05
C MET A 35 16.90 -1.78 0.33
N GLN A 36 17.85 -1.54 1.23
CA GLN A 36 18.72 -2.59 1.75
C GLN A 36 17.87 -3.80 2.17
N SER A 37 18.31 -5.02 1.81
CA SER A 37 17.61 -6.22 2.26
C SER A 37 17.72 -6.37 3.78
N MET A 38 16.73 -6.98 4.42
CA MET A 38 16.76 -7.22 5.87
C MET A 38 17.98 -8.03 6.29
N LYS A 39 18.35 -9.02 5.48
CA LYS A 39 19.55 -9.83 5.70
C LYS A 39 20.81 -8.97 5.73
N ASP A 40 20.98 -8.10 4.73
CA ASP A 40 22.19 -7.27 4.64
C ASP A 40 22.25 -6.25 5.80
N PHE A 41 21.09 -5.74 6.23
CA PHE A 41 21.01 -4.85 7.39
C PHE A 41 21.45 -5.55 8.68
N LEU A 42 20.94 -6.76 8.94
CA LEU A 42 21.32 -7.55 10.12
C LEU A 42 22.79 -7.95 10.09
N GLN A 43 23.35 -8.26 8.91
CA GLN A 43 24.78 -8.53 8.74
C GLN A 43 25.64 -7.29 9.04
N ALA A 44 25.18 -6.09 8.67
CA ALA A 44 25.87 -4.84 8.93
C ALA A 44 25.70 -4.32 10.38
N THR A 45 24.68 -4.80 11.12
CA THR A 45 24.34 -4.35 12.48
C THR A 45 24.18 -5.53 13.46
N PRO A 46 25.24 -6.34 13.69
CA PRO A 46 25.13 -7.59 14.46
C PRO A 46 24.77 -7.39 15.94
N ASP A 47 24.96 -6.20 16.48
CA ASP A 47 24.60 -5.80 17.84
C ASP A 47 23.14 -5.36 17.98
N CYS A 48 22.42 -5.15 16.87
CA CYS A 48 21.04 -4.73 16.90
C CYS A 48 20.13 -5.83 17.44
N ARG A 49 19.20 -5.45 18.33
CA ARG A 49 18.20 -6.35 18.94
C ARG A 49 16.79 -5.96 18.59
N GLU A 50 16.54 -4.68 18.34
CA GLU A 50 15.26 -4.19 17.87
C GLU A 50 15.48 -3.20 16.74
N PHE A 51 14.66 -3.30 15.69
CA PHE A 51 14.70 -2.38 14.56
C PHE A 51 13.30 -2.19 13.96
N ASN A 52 13.14 -1.17 13.14
CA ASN A 52 11.92 -0.96 12.36
C ASN A 52 12.22 -0.35 10.98
N ASP A 53 11.26 -0.42 10.08
CA ASP A 53 11.29 0.19 8.74
C ASP A 53 10.19 1.25 8.57
N SER A 54 9.76 1.89 9.67
CA SER A 54 8.56 2.75 9.75
C SER A 54 7.22 2.03 9.51
N CYS A 55 7.22 0.75 9.15
CA CYS A 55 6.01 -0.04 8.89
C CYS A 55 5.82 -1.17 9.90
N SER A 56 6.91 -1.83 10.28
CA SER A 56 6.93 -3.01 11.14
C SER A 56 7.94 -2.84 12.25
N TYR A 57 7.63 -3.37 13.43
CA TYR A 57 8.56 -3.46 14.55
C TYR A 57 9.12 -4.88 14.61
N CYS A 58 10.43 -5.00 14.67
CA CYS A 58 11.13 -6.28 14.63
C CYS A 58 12.02 -6.46 15.85
N VAL A 59 11.99 -7.66 16.44
CA VAL A 59 12.91 -8.10 17.50
C VAL A 59 13.80 -9.22 16.94
N VAL A 60 15.10 -9.15 17.21
CA VAL A 60 16.08 -10.15 16.79
C VAL A 60 16.34 -11.13 17.92
N THR A 61 15.95 -12.39 17.72
CA THR A 61 16.19 -13.50 18.64
C THR A 61 16.88 -14.62 17.89
N ASP A 62 18.00 -15.12 18.41
CA ASP A 62 18.79 -16.19 17.78
C ASP A 62 19.14 -15.93 16.30
N GLY A 63 19.43 -14.67 15.97
CA GLY A 63 19.77 -14.23 14.62
C GLY A 63 18.59 -14.13 13.64
N GLN A 64 17.37 -14.38 14.11
CA GLN A 64 16.15 -14.26 13.32
C GLN A 64 15.34 -13.04 13.75
N ALA A 65 14.85 -12.28 12.76
CA ALA A 65 13.95 -11.17 13.00
C ALA A 65 12.50 -11.67 13.09
N ASN A 66 11.87 -11.47 14.25
CA ASN A 66 10.44 -11.63 14.43
C ASN A 66 9.78 -10.25 14.35
N CYS A 67 8.95 -10.04 13.33
CA CYS A 67 8.37 -8.74 13.01
C CYS A 67 6.85 -8.74 13.17
N SER A 68 6.30 -7.60 13.58
CA SER A 68 4.86 -7.35 13.51
C SER A 68 4.36 -7.36 12.06
N THR A 69 3.03 -7.47 11.90
CA THR A 69 2.42 -7.10 10.62
C THR A 69 2.63 -5.60 10.35
N PRO A 70 2.77 -5.17 9.08
CA PRO A 70 2.86 -3.77 8.73
C PRO A 70 1.64 -2.98 9.21
N GLN A 71 1.86 -1.77 9.72
CA GLN A 71 0.79 -0.86 10.13
C GLN A 71 0.05 -0.28 8.91
N ILE A 72 -1.22 0.12 9.09
CA ILE A 72 -2.04 0.71 8.03
C ILE A 72 -1.45 2.05 7.60
N ALA A 73 -1.43 2.30 6.27
CA ALA A 73 -0.98 3.54 5.66
C ALA A 73 0.48 3.93 6.00
N CYS A 74 1.34 2.93 6.27
CA CYS A 74 2.76 3.18 6.47
C CYS A 74 3.48 3.34 5.12
N VAL A 75 4.50 4.20 5.10
CA VAL A 75 5.46 4.29 3.99
C VAL A 75 6.75 3.65 4.46
N LYS A 76 7.19 2.58 3.78
CA LYS A 76 8.39 1.85 4.16
C LYS A 76 9.62 2.74 4.02
N LYS A 77 10.47 2.76 5.05
CA LYS A 77 11.74 3.51 5.11
C LYS A 77 12.91 2.57 5.37
N ALA A 78 14.13 3.07 5.21
CA ALA A 78 15.32 2.30 5.55
C ALA A 78 15.24 1.76 6.99
N TYR A 79 15.77 0.55 7.20
CA TYR A 79 15.80 -0.07 8.52
C TYR A 79 16.59 0.80 9.51
N GLN A 80 16.03 0.97 10.70
CA GLN A 80 16.63 1.73 11.79
C GLN A 80 16.72 0.87 13.04
N CYS A 81 17.91 0.71 13.57
CA CYS A 81 18.13 0.02 14.84
C CYS A 81 17.68 0.91 16.01
N THR A 82 16.74 0.43 16.81
CA THR A 82 16.17 1.14 17.97
C THR A 82 16.73 0.65 19.30
N ALA A 83 17.19 -0.60 19.38
CA ALA A 83 17.84 -1.15 20.57
C ALA A 83 19.06 -2.01 20.21
N ARG A 84 20.11 -1.93 21.02
CA ARG A 84 21.37 -2.66 20.86
C ARG A 84 21.67 -3.49 22.09
N SER A 85 22.37 -4.61 21.90
CA SER A 85 22.84 -5.44 23.00
C SER A 85 23.82 -4.67 23.88
N GLY A 86 23.51 -4.49 25.16
CA GLY A 86 24.39 -3.84 26.13
C GLY A 86 24.13 -2.35 26.39
N LYS A 87 22.95 -1.85 26.03
CA LYS A 87 22.52 -0.47 26.32
C LYS A 87 21.18 -0.45 27.04
#